data_AF-A0AAJ1UFL0-F1
#
_entry.id   AF-A0AAJ1UFL0-F1
#
_cell.length_a   1.000
_cell.length_b   1.000
_cell.length_c   1.000
_cell.angle_alpha   90.00
_cell.angle_beta   90.00
_cell.angle_gamma   90.00
#
_symmetry.space_group_name_H-M   'P 1'
#
loop_
_entity.id
_entity.type
_entity.pdbx_description
1 polymer ?
#
loop_
_entity_poly.entity_id
_entity_poly.type
_entity_poly.pdbx_seq_one_letter_code
_entity_poly.pdbx_strand_id
1 'polypeptide(L)'
;KKNAEEPVAYAAWNKNQKILDESSSGGVFGVFAKYVLEKEGLVFGATYSEDLSVNHISIHSMEELILLQGSKYVQSNIGETFKLVKQALINDKYVLFSGTPCQVAGLYGYLGGDNFEKLLTCDLVCHGVPSPGVFRSYINYLEDKEKAKLTKIKMRTKERGWTPLSDMKYEFDNFKEYEQENALKDPYMNGFLYSLYLRKSCYNCKYAKTPRESDVTIADFWGIGNEIPFNHSIEQGISLVLTNSNKGK
;
A
#
# COMPACT_ATOMS: atom_id res chain seq x y z
N LYS A 1 19.40 9.95 9.81
CA LYS A 1 18.76 8.81 10.51
C LYS A 1 19.43 7.52 10.04
N LYS A 2 19.83 6.61 10.94
CA LYS A 2 20.41 5.31 10.54
C LYS A 2 19.46 4.20 10.98
N ASN A 3 18.80 3.57 10.02
CA ASN A 3 17.93 2.43 10.27
C ASN A 3 18.76 1.14 10.38
N ALA A 4 18.16 0.06 10.88
CA ALA A 4 18.81 -1.23 11.06
C ALA A 4 19.13 -1.89 9.70
N GLU A 5 20.34 -2.45 9.60
CA GLU A 5 20.74 -3.32 8.48
C GLU A 5 19.93 -4.63 8.49
N GLU A 6 19.66 -5.14 9.70
CA GLU A 6 18.87 -6.34 9.96
C GLU A 6 17.69 -5.96 10.87
N PRO A 7 16.54 -5.56 10.31
CA PRO A 7 15.38 -5.18 11.10
C PRO A 7 14.71 -6.40 11.75
N VAL A 8 14.09 -6.20 12.91
CA VAL A 8 13.33 -7.27 13.58
C VAL A 8 12.04 -7.53 12.80
N ALA A 9 11.78 -8.80 12.52
CA ALA A 9 10.60 -9.26 11.79
C ALA A 9 9.52 -9.80 12.72
N TYR A 10 8.27 -9.40 12.48
CA TYR A 10 7.09 -9.90 13.18
C TYR A 10 6.06 -10.43 12.18
N ALA A 11 5.34 -11.48 12.57
CA ALA A 11 4.09 -11.88 11.95
C ALA A 11 2.94 -11.18 12.68
N ALA A 12 2.12 -10.41 11.97
CA ALA A 12 1.05 -9.64 12.58
C ALA A 12 -0.23 -9.66 11.74
N TRP A 13 -1.36 -9.66 12.44
CA TRP A 13 -2.68 -9.49 11.85
C TRP A 13 -3.55 -8.63 12.77
N ASN A 14 -4.52 -7.93 12.18
CA ASN A 14 -5.42 -7.04 12.88
C ASN A 14 -6.53 -7.84 13.57
N LYS A 15 -6.78 -7.55 14.85
CA LYS A 15 -7.87 -8.16 15.61
C LYS A 15 -9.23 -7.58 15.26
N ASN A 16 -9.28 -6.41 14.62
CA ASN A 16 -10.51 -5.84 14.12
C ASN A 16 -10.85 -6.45 12.75
N GLN A 17 -11.91 -7.26 12.72
CA GLN A 17 -12.32 -8.00 11.53
C GLN A 17 -12.63 -7.10 10.34
N LYS A 18 -13.32 -5.97 10.56
CA LYS A 18 -13.66 -5.03 9.49
C LYS A 18 -12.40 -4.44 8.82
N ILE A 19 -11.39 -4.07 9.62
CA ILE A 19 -10.11 -3.59 9.08
C ILE A 19 -9.37 -4.72 8.37
N LEU A 20 -9.38 -5.92 8.95
CA LEU A 20 -8.74 -7.08 8.36
C LEU A 20 -9.34 -7.38 6.98
N ASP A 21 -10.66 -7.47 6.85
CA ASP A 21 -11.34 -7.85 5.60
C ASP A 21 -11.11 -6.85 4.46
N GLU A 22 -11.11 -5.56 4.76
CA GLU A 22 -10.84 -4.51 3.75
C GLU A 22 -9.34 -4.35 3.42
N SER A 23 -8.46 -5.06 4.15
CA SER A 23 -7.01 -5.00 3.93
C SER A 23 -6.51 -6.08 2.98
N SER A 24 -5.48 -5.77 2.20
CA SER A 24 -4.84 -6.70 1.26
C SER A 24 -4.06 -7.86 1.89
N SER A 25 -3.88 -7.84 3.22
CA SER A 25 -3.06 -8.77 4.00
C SER A 25 -3.61 -8.78 5.43
N GLY A 26 -2.76 -8.98 6.44
CA GLY A 26 -3.09 -8.92 7.87
C GLY A 26 -3.55 -7.56 8.41
N GLY A 27 -3.69 -6.51 7.59
CA GLY A 27 -4.33 -5.25 8.02
C GLY A 27 -3.56 -4.41 9.04
N VAL A 28 -2.23 -4.57 9.07
CA VAL A 28 -1.34 -3.85 10.01
C VAL A 28 -1.30 -2.34 9.74
N PHE A 29 -1.41 -1.89 8.49
CA PHE A 29 -1.48 -0.46 8.17
C PHE A 29 -2.57 0.27 8.96
N GLY A 30 -3.74 -0.35 9.13
CA GLY A 30 -4.84 0.22 9.91
C GLY A 30 -4.52 0.39 11.40
N VAL A 31 -3.60 -0.40 11.95
CA VAL A 31 -3.13 -0.24 13.35
C VAL A 31 -2.30 1.03 13.49
N PHE A 32 -1.36 1.28 12.57
CA PHE A 32 -0.56 2.51 12.57
C PHE A 32 -1.40 3.75 12.30
N ALA A 33 -2.34 3.65 11.35
CA ALA A 33 -3.26 4.74 11.06
C ALA A 33 -4.09 5.11 12.29
N LYS A 34 -4.67 4.09 12.97
CA LYS A 34 -5.43 4.30 14.21
C LYS A 34 -4.63 5.02 15.28
N TYR A 35 -3.38 4.59 15.53
CA TYR A 35 -2.51 5.22 16.52
C TYR A 35 -2.30 6.73 16.28
N VAL A 36 -2.12 7.13 15.02
CA VAL A 36 -1.93 8.55 14.66
C VAL A 36 -3.25 9.33 14.72
N LEU A 37 -4.35 8.75 14.26
CA LEU A 37 -5.66 9.39 14.24
C LEU A 37 -6.21 9.61 15.66
N GLU A 38 -5.99 8.69 16.60
CA GLU A 38 -6.35 8.86 18.02
C GLU A 38 -5.58 10.00 18.71
N LYS A 39 -4.52 10.51 18.08
CA LYS A 39 -3.75 11.67 18.53
C LYS A 39 -4.08 12.95 17.76
N GLU A 40 -5.24 12.97 17.09
CA GLU A 40 -5.68 14.08 16.24
C GLU A 40 -4.65 14.45 15.16
N GLY A 41 -3.94 13.42 14.67
CA GLY A 41 -2.93 13.51 13.63
C GLY A 41 -3.50 13.30 12.22
N LEU A 42 -2.61 13.25 11.23
CA LEU A 42 -2.96 13.03 9.83
C LEU A 42 -2.29 11.76 9.29
N VAL A 43 -3.03 10.98 8.52
CA VAL A 43 -2.51 9.80 7.83
C VAL A 43 -2.50 10.05 6.33
N PHE A 44 -1.33 9.95 5.72
CA PHE A 44 -1.13 10.12 4.29
C PHE A 44 -0.93 8.77 3.60
N GLY A 45 -1.65 8.54 2.52
CA GLY A 45 -1.58 7.29 1.75
C GLY A 45 -2.24 7.40 0.38
N ALA A 46 -2.19 6.31 -0.39
CA ALA A 46 -2.69 6.28 -1.76
C ALA A 46 -4.17 5.89 -1.86
N THR A 47 -4.94 6.64 -2.64
CA THR A 47 -6.35 6.39 -2.98
C THR A 47 -6.55 6.41 -4.51
N TYR A 48 -7.64 5.82 -4.99
CA TYR A 48 -8.14 6.08 -6.34
C TYR A 48 -8.93 7.40 -6.35
N SER A 49 -8.73 8.22 -7.37
CA SER A 49 -9.60 9.35 -7.70
C SER A 49 -10.81 8.89 -8.52
N GLU A 50 -11.74 9.79 -8.78
CA GLU A 50 -12.95 9.51 -9.59
C GLU A 50 -12.63 8.99 -11.00
N ASP A 51 -11.50 9.42 -11.57
CA ASP A 51 -11.02 8.93 -12.87
C ASP A 51 -10.16 7.66 -12.75
N LEU A 52 -10.07 7.05 -11.56
CA LEU A 52 -9.21 5.92 -11.21
C LEU A 52 -7.70 6.20 -11.29
N SER A 53 -7.26 7.45 -11.48
CA SER A 53 -5.86 7.80 -11.21
C SER A 53 -5.55 7.60 -9.72
N VAL A 54 -4.31 7.27 -9.38
CA VAL A 54 -3.92 7.06 -7.98
C VAL A 54 -3.18 8.27 -7.46
N ASN A 55 -3.68 8.84 -6.37
CA ASN A 55 -3.15 10.04 -5.75
C ASN A 55 -2.92 9.80 -4.26
N HIS A 56 -1.91 10.47 -3.69
CA HIS A 56 -1.75 10.53 -2.25
C HIS A 56 -2.65 11.61 -1.66
N ILE A 57 -3.42 11.23 -0.63
CA ILE A 57 -4.28 12.14 0.14
C ILE A 57 -3.93 12.04 1.62
N SER A 58 -4.46 12.97 2.42
CA SER A 58 -4.51 12.84 3.88
C SER A 58 -5.93 12.51 4.33
N ILE A 59 -6.04 11.66 5.34
CA ILE A 59 -7.27 11.43 6.11
C ILE A 59 -7.09 11.91 7.55
N HIS A 60 -8.20 12.23 8.21
CA HIS A 60 -8.23 12.74 9.58
C HIS A 60 -9.20 11.98 10.50
N SER A 61 -9.90 10.96 9.99
CA SER A 61 -10.72 10.07 10.82
C SER A 61 -10.61 8.59 10.44
N MET A 62 -11.07 7.71 11.33
CA MET A 62 -11.03 6.26 11.12
C MET A 62 -12.03 5.79 10.06
N GLU A 63 -13.12 6.55 9.86
CA GLU A 63 -14.14 6.29 8.84
C GLU A 63 -13.56 6.40 7.43
N GLU A 64 -12.59 7.31 7.24
CA GLU A 64 -11.90 7.54 5.98
C GLU A 64 -10.81 6.51 5.67
N LEU A 65 -10.44 5.63 6.63
CA LEU A 65 -9.36 4.65 6.46
C LEU A 65 -9.53 3.80 5.21
N ILE A 66 -10.78 3.47 4.87
CA ILE A 66 -11.14 2.67 3.70
C ILE A 66 -10.62 3.27 2.38
N LEU A 67 -10.47 4.60 2.29
CA LEU A 67 -9.93 5.28 1.11
C LEU A 67 -8.46 4.89 0.85
N LEU A 68 -7.72 4.64 1.93
CA LEU A 68 -6.29 4.31 1.87
C LEU A 68 -6.03 2.79 1.83
N GLN A 69 -7.02 1.98 2.18
CA GLN A 69 -6.91 0.52 2.19
C GLN A 69 -6.90 -0.07 0.77
N GLY A 70 -6.41 -1.31 0.68
CA GLY A 70 -6.27 -2.03 -0.58
C GLY A 70 -5.02 -1.65 -1.38
N SER A 71 -4.53 -2.63 -2.13
CA SER A 71 -3.36 -2.48 -2.98
C SER A 71 -3.71 -1.77 -4.29
N LYS A 72 -2.83 -0.86 -4.70
CA LYS A 72 -2.87 -0.19 -6.01
C LYS A 72 -1.56 -0.48 -6.73
N TYR A 73 -1.58 -1.39 -7.69
CA TYR A 73 -0.39 -1.80 -8.47
C TYR A 73 -0.12 -0.83 -9.63
N VAL A 74 -0.10 0.46 -9.32
CA VAL A 74 0.17 1.57 -10.23
C VAL A 74 0.85 2.67 -9.42
N GLN A 75 1.70 3.46 -10.06
CA GLN A 75 2.35 4.56 -9.38
C GLN A 75 1.31 5.61 -8.91
N SER A 76 1.36 5.98 -7.64
CA SER A 76 0.62 7.13 -7.13
C SER A 76 1.32 8.46 -7.40
N ASN A 77 0.52 9.50 -7.62
CA ASN A 77 0.98 10.88 -7.67
C ASN A 77 1.12 11.45 -6.25
N ILE A 78 2.30 12.00 -5.95
CA ILE A 78 2.60 12.65 -4.66
C ILE A 78 1.98 14.05 -4.57
N GLY A 79 1.82 14.77 -5.68
CA GLY A 79 1.31 16.15 -5.68
C GLY A 79 1.95 17.02 -4.59
N GLU A 80 1.11 17.70 -3.80
CA GLU A 80 1.53 18.56 -2.69
C GLU A 80 1.72 17.81 -1.36
N THR A 81 1.61 16.46 -1.33
CA THR A 81 1.61 15.68 -0.08
C THR A 81 2.83 15.96 0.81
N PHE A 82 4.03 16.06 0.26
CA PHE A 82 5.23 16.33 1.08
C PHE A 82 5.19 17.70 1.76
N LYS A 83 4.66 18.71 1.08
CA LYS A 83 4.44 20.04 1.65
C LYS A 83 3.41 20.01 2.76
N LEU A 84 2.29 19.29 2.55
CA LEU A 84 1.26 19.11 3.58
C LEU A 84 1.77 18.35 4.80
N VAL A 85 2.60 17.32 4.60
CA VAL A 85 3.29 16.62 5.69
C VAL A 85 4.16 17.60 6.49
N LYS A 86 4.99 18.40 5.82
CA LYS A 86 5.84 19.39 6.49
C LYS A 86 5.02 20.41 7.28
N GLN A 87 3.94 20.92 6.70
CA GLN A 87 3.03 21.86 7.37
C GLN A 87 2.39 21.25 8.61
N ALA A 88 1.91 20.01 8.54
CA ALA A 88 1.35 19.30 9.69
C ALA A 88 2.37 19.16 10.83
N LEU A 89 3.61 18.81 10.50
CA LEU A 89 4.70 18.66 11.47
C LEU A 89 5.08 19.99 12.12
N ILE A 90 5.14 21.08 11.35
CA ILE A 90 5.39 22.43 11.89
C ILE A 90 4.27 22.87 12.84
N ASN A 91 3.03 22.46 12.54
CA ASN A 91 1.86 22.69 13.39
C ASN A 91 1.72 21.66 14.53
N ASP A 92 2.81 20.97 14.87
CA ASP A 92 2.93 20.05 16.00
C ASP A 92 1.96 18.85 15.97
N LYS A 93 1.51 18.45 14.77
CA LYS A 93 0.63 17.29 14.57
C LYS A 93 1.40 15.98 14.42
N TYR A 94 0.81 14.90 14.92
CA TYR A 94 1.24 13.54 14.58
C TYR A 94 0.96 13.25 13.10
N VAL A 95 1.90 12.59 12.43
CA VAL A 95 1.79 12.24 11.01
C VAL A 95 2.20 10.79 10.80
N LEU A 96 1.36 10.03 10.10
CA LEU A 96 1.77 8.79 9.43
C LEU A 96 1.88 9.06 7.93
N PHE A 97 3.05 8.85 7.35
CA PHE A 97 3.19 8.81 5.89
C PHE A 97 3.40 7.37 5.43
N SER A 98 2.48 6.88 4.58
CA SER A 98 2.55 5.56 3.97
C SER A 98 2.84 5.66 2.47
N GLY A 99 3.78 4.88 1.96
CA GLY A 99 4.11 4.89 0.52
C GLY A 99 5.08 3.79 0.12
N THR A 100 5.51 3.82 -1.13
CA THR A 100 6.63 2.98 -1.57
C THR A 100 7.95 3.45 -0.95
N PRO A 101 8.99 2.58 -0.85
CA PRO A 101 10.27 2.96 -0.23
C PRO A 101 10.90 4.20 -0.87
N CYS A 102 10.81 4.33 -2.20
CA CYS A 102 11.31 5.50 -2.91
C CYS A 102 10.51 6.79 -2.62
N GLN A 103 9.20 6.68 -2.34
CA GLN A 103 8.39 7.83 -1.91
C GLN A 103 8.74 8.25 -0.49
N VAL A 104 9.01 7.31 0.43
CA VAL A 104 9.50 7.63 1.78
C VAL A 104 10.87 8.30 1.73
N ALA A 105 11.81 7.79 0.92
CA ALA A 105 13.09 8.46 0.68
C ALA A 105 12.90 9.88 0.10
N GLY A 106 11.97 10.04 -0.84
CA GLY A 106 11.61 11.34 -1.40
C GLY A 106 11.08 12.32 -0.35
N LEU A 107 10.22 11.86 0.57
CA LEU A 107 9.73 12.67 1.69
C LEU A 107 10.90 13.13 2.57
N TYR A 108 11.79 12.23 2.98
CA TYR A 108 12.94 12.60 3.80
C TYR A 108 13.89 13.56 3.09
N GLY A 109 14.11 13.39 1.78
CA GLY A 109 14.86 14.33 0.96
C GLY A 109 14.23 15.73 0.94
N TYR A 110 12.90 15.80 0.77
CA TYR A 110 12.16 17.07 0.81
C TYR A 110 12.20 17.75 2.19
N LEU A 111 12.14 16.95 3.26
CA LEU A 111 12.24 17.42 4.64
C LEU A 111 13.68 17.80 5.05
N GLY A 112 14.67 17.68 4.17
CA GLY A 112 16.07 18.03 4.49
C GLY A 112 16.78 17.02 5.39
N GLY A 113 16.24 15.81 5.56
CA GLY A 113 16.80 14.79 6.46
C GLY A 113 16.50 15.00 7.94
N ASP A 114 15.68 16.00 8.28
CA ASP A 114 15.23 16.28 9.64
C ASP A 114 14.50 15.06 10.25
N ASN A 115 14.85 14.76 11.50
CA ASN A 115 14.18 13.69 12.25
C ASN A 115 13.06 14.29 13.10
N PHE A 116 11.84 14.26 12.59
CA PHE A 116 10.66 14.71 13.33
C PHE A 116 10.14 13.58 14.23
N GLU A 117 10.09 13.78 15.54
CA GLU A 117 9.58 12.77 16.49
C GLU A 117 8.16 12.33 16.13
N LYS A 118 7.28 13.30 15.81
CA LYS A 118 5.86 13.10 15.45
C LYS A 118 5.60 12.57 14.04
N LEU A 119 6.64 12.30 13.24
CA LEU A 119 6.51 11.64 11.93
C LEU A 119 6.80 10.14 12.04
N LEU A 120 5.79 9.31 11.84
CA LEU A 120 5.94 7.88 11.59
C LEU A 120 5.90 7.62 10.09
N THR A 121 6.86 6.84 9.58
CA THR A 121 6.87 6.42 8.17
C THR A 121 6.65 4.92 8.03
N CYS A 122 5.75 4.53 7.14
CA CYS A 122 5.46 3.14 6.81
C CYS A 122 5.69 2.94 5.31
N ASP A 123 6.55 2.00 4.94
CA ASP A 123 6.66 1.57 3.55
C ASP A 123 6.24 0.11 3.38
N LEU A 124 6.26 -0.36 2.14
CA LEU A 124 5.95 -1.74 1.80
C LEU A 124 7.07 -2.43 1.01
N VAL A 125 7.11 -3.77 1.06
CA VAL A 125 7.91 -4.55 0.12
C VAL A 125 7.32 -4.36 -1.28
N CYS A 126 8.05 -3.63 -2.12
CA CYS A 126 7.57 -3.14 -3.40
C CYS A 126 8.18 -3.94 -4.54
N HIS A 127 7.34 -4.55 -5.37
CA HIS A 127 7.75 -5.21 -6.62
C HIS A 127 8.20 -4.19 -7.69
N GLY A 128 7.61 -3.00 -7.66
CA GLY A 128 7.78 -1.95 -8.65
C GLY A 128 6.43 -1.31 -8.98
N VAL A 129 6.45 -0.29 -9.83
CA VAL A 129 5.22 0.41 -10.22
C VAL A 129 5.18 0.61 -11.75
N PRO A 130 4.07 0.22 -12.41
CA PRO A 130 3.78 0.61 -13.77
C PRO A 130 3.56 2.12 -13.93
N SER A 131 3.70 2.61 -15.17
CA SER A 131 3.30 3.98 -15.52
C SER A 131 1.78 4.14 -15.43
N PRO A 132 1.25 5.27 -14.93
CA PRO A 132 -0.18 5.58 -14.99
C PRO A 132 -0.78 5.49 -16.40
N GLY A 133 0.03 5.72 -17.44
CA GLY A 133 -0.41 5.57 -18.84
C GLY A 133 -0.75 4.13 -19.23
N VAL A 134 0.03 3.14 -18.76
CA VAL A 134 -0.26 1.71 -19.01
C VAL A 134 -1.55 1.32 -18.31
N PHE A 135 -1.72 1.79 -17.06
CA PHE A 135 -2.95 1.55 -16.32
C PHE A 135 -4.18 2.20 -16.97
N ARG A 136 -4.04 3.42 -17.51
CA ARG A 136 -5.11 4.06 -18.29
C ARG A 136 -5.47 3.26 -19.54
N SER A 137 -4.49 2.75 -20.28
CA SER A 137 -4.77 1.88 -21.43
C SER A 137 -5.50 0.60 -21.03
N TYR A 138 -5.19 0.03 -19.87
CA TYR A 138 -5.90 -1.12 -19.32
C TYR A 138 -7.34 -0.79 -18.93
N ILE A 139 -7.59 0.36 -18.28
CA ILE A 139 -8.95 0.83 -17.99
C ILE A 139 -9.73 0.96 -19.30
N ASN A 140 -9.19 1.64 -20.31
CA ASN A 140 -9.86 1.80 -21.60
C ASN A 140 -10.17 0.44 -22.26
N TYR A 141 -9.24 -0.52 -22.18
CA TYR A 141 -9.48 -1.88 -22.67
C TYR A 141 -10.67 -2.56 -21.99
N LEU A 142 -10.78 -2.44 -20.66
CA LEU A 142 -11.93 -2.99 -19.91
C LEU A 142 -13.23 -2.28 -20.30
N GLU A 143 -13.22 -0.96 -20.39
CA GLU A 143 -14.39 -0.17 -20.76
C GLU A 143 -14.87 -0.49 -22.18
N ASP A 144 -13.95 -0.64 -23.13
CA ASP A 144 -14.25 -1.02 -24.50
C ASP A 144 -14.80 -2.44 -24.61
N LYS A 145 -14.31 -3.37 -23.79
CA LYS A 145 -14.76 -4.76 -23.73
C LYS A 145 -16.17 -4.86 -23.14
N GLU A 146 -16.42 -4.14 -22.05
CA GLU A 146 -17.68 -4.21 -21.31
C GLU A 146 -18.73 -3.21 -21.80
N LYS A 147 -18.35 -2.29 -22.70
CA LYS A 147 -19.19 -1.20 -23.24
C LYS A 147 -19.81 -0.35 -22.12
N ALA A 148 -19.03 -0.09 -21.08
CA ALA A 148 -19.44 0.63 -19.87
C ALA A 148 -18.23 1.27 -19.21
N LYS A 149 -18.43 2.35 -18.44
CA LYS A 149 -17.33 3.03 -17.74
C LYS A 149 -16.96 2.26 -16.49
N LEU A 150 -15.67 2.06 -16.23
CA LEU A 150 -15.18 1.44 -15.01
C LEU A 150 -15.25 2.47 -13.88
N THR A 151 -16.01 2.17 -12.84
CA THR A 151 -16.22 3.09 -11.71
C THR A 151 -15.41 2.69 -10.48
N LYS A 152 -15.08 1.41 -10.33
CA LYS A 152 -14.28 0.91 -9.20
C LYS A 152 -13.47 -0.32 -9.57
N ILE A 153 -12.30 -0.43 -8.96
CA ILE A 153 -11.41 -1.57 -9.10
C ILE A 153 -10.78 -1.94 -7.75
N LYS A 154 -10.87 -3.21 -7.38
CA LYS A 154 -10.07 -3.83 -6.31
C LYS A 154 -9.08 -4.78 -7.00
N MET A 155 -7.81 -4.37 -7.10
CA MET A 155 -6.77 -5.20 -7.73
C MET A 155 -6.35 -6.42 -6.90
N ARG A 156 -6.87 -6.53 -5.67
CA ARG A 156 -6.73 -7.68 -4.80
C ARG A 156 -7.97 -7.78 -3.92
N THR A 157 -8.53 -8.97 -3.82
CA THR A 157 -9.53 -9.33 -2.81
C THR A 157 -9.09 -10.58 -2.05
N LYS A 158 -9.80 -10.88 -0.96
CA LYS A 158 -9.59 -12.08 -0.13
C LYS A 158 -10.84 -12.96 -0.06
N GLU A 159 -11.77 -12.81 -1.00
CA GLU A 159 -13.07 -13.47 -0.93
C GLU A 159 -12.97 -15.00 -1.05
N ARG A 160 -11.99 -15.48 -1.83
CA ARG A 160 -11.64 -16.90 -1.92
C ARG A 160 -10.33 -17.22 -1.19
N GLY A 161 -10.01 -16.41 -0.17
CA GLY A 161 -8.83 -16.55 0.67
C GLY A 161 -7.66 -15.64 0.29
N TRP A 162 -6.67 -15.55 1.19
CA TRP A 162 -5.44 -14.80 0.97
C TRP A 162 -4.40 -15.64 0.23
N THR A 163 -4.26 -15.38 -1.07
CA THR A 163 -3.35 -16.15 -1.95
C THR A 163 -2.38 -15.21 -2.68
N PRO A 164 -1.19 -15.69 -3.10
CA PRO A 164 -0.25 -14.90 -3.90
C PRO A 164 -0.85 -14.45 -5.24
N LEU A 165 -1.72 -15.28 -5.82
CA LEU A 165 -2.44 -15.02 -7.07
C LEU A 165 -3.88 -14.62 -6.75
N SER A 166 -4.01 -13.50 -6.04
CA SER A 166 -5.29 -13.00 -5.56
C SER A 166 -6.27 -12.67 -6.69
N ASP A 167 -7.54 -12.66 -6.35
CA ASP A 167 -8.60 -12.26 -7.27
C ASP A 167 -8.72 -10.74 -7.37
N MET A 168 -9.38 -10.28 -8.43
CA MET A 168 -9.65 -8.87 -8.68
C MET A 168 -11.14 -8.63 -8.87
N LYS A 169 -11.61 -7.45 -8.49
CA LYS A 169 -13.00 -7.03 -8.70
C LYS A 169 -13.11 -5.70 -9.43
N TYR A 170 -14.16 -5.61 -10.24
CA TYR A 170 -14.45 -4.46 -11.10
C TYR A 170 -15.93 -4.14 -11.00
N GLU A 171 -16.26 -2.86 -10.91
CA GLU A 171 -17.64 -2.35 -10.94
C GLU A 171 -17.74 -1.31 -12.06
N PHE A 172 -18.83 -1.35 -12.81
CA PHE A 172 -19.08 -0.48 -13.96
C PHE A 172 -20.34 0.37 -13.76
N ASP A 173 -20.44 1.47 -14.50
CA ASP A 173 -21.57 2.42 -14.42
C ASP A 173 -22.92 1.87 -14.90
N ASN A 174 -22.89 0.73 -15.61
CA ASN A 174 -24.08 -0.03 -16.01
C ASN A 174 -24.51 -1.07 -14.96
N PHE A 175 -24.02 -0.96 -13.71
CA PHE A 175 -24.27 -1.90 -12.60
C PHE A 175 -23.70 -3.31 -12.80
N LYS A 176 -22.85 -3.52 -13.82
CA LYS A 176 -22.14 -4.77 -13.97
C LYS A 176 -21.02 -4.87 -12.94
N GLU A 177 -20.97 -6.01 -12.28
CA GLU A 177 -19.84 -6.40 -11.45
C GLU A 177 -19.15 -7.61 -12.08
N TYR A 178 -17.82 -7.61 -12.02
CA TYR A 178 -17.00 -8.69 -12.55
C TYR A 178 -15.92 -9.06 -11.53
N GLU A 179 -15.70 -10.36 -11.36
CA GLU A 179 -14.58 -10.90 -10.59
C GLU A 179 -13.67 -11.67 -11.53
N GLN A 180 -12.40 -11.27 -11.58
CA GLN A 180 -11.36 -12.02 -12.27
C GLN A 180 -10.68 -12.94 -11.28
N GLU A 181 -10.88 -14.24 -11.47
CA GLU A 181 -10.18 -15.24 -10.70
C GLU A 181 -8.71 -15.31 -11.10
N ASN A 182 -7.81 -15.35 -10.12
CA ASN A 182 -6.36 -15.45 -10.33
C ASN A 182 -5.80 -14.29 -11.16
N ALA A 183 -5.04 -13.42 -10.50
CA ALA A 183 -4.35 -12.28 -11.10
C ALA A 183 -3.56 -12.59 -12.39
N LEU A 184 -3.03 -13.81 -12.59
CA LEU A 184 -2.30 -14.14 -13.84
C LEU A 184 -3.19 -14.25 -15.08
N LYS A 185 -4.52 -14.38 -14.92
CA LYS A 185 -5.48 -14.39 -16.03
C LYS A 185 -5.90 -12.98 -16.43
N ASP A 186 -5.69 -11.98 -15.58
CA ASP A 186 -5.87 -10.58 -15.94
C ASP A 186 -4.66 -10.08 -16.75
N PRO A 187 -4.85 -9.45 -17.92
CA PRO A 187 -3.72 -9.01 -18.75
C PRO A 187 -2.82 -7.97 -18.08
N TYR A 188 -3.37 -7.09 -17.23
CA TYR A 188 -2.59 -6.09 -16.52
C TYR A 188 -1.83 -6.69 -15.33
N MET A 189 -2.43 -7.62 -14.59
CA MET A 189 -1.69 -8.26 -13.51
C MET A 189 -0.68 -9.29 -14.02
N ASN A 190 -0.96 -9.99 -15.13
CA ASN A 190 0.00 -10.85 -15.79
C ASN A 190 1.27 -10.07 -16.16
N GLY A 191 1.13 -8.98 -16.92
CA GLY A 191 2.29 -8.16 -17.31
C GLY A 191 2.99 -7.48 -16.12
N PHE A 192 2.25 -7.10 -15.07
CA PHE A 192 2.84 -6.55 -13.85
C PHE A 192 3.68 -7.59 -13.11
N LEU A 193 3.15 -8.80 -12.90
CA LEU A 193 3.84 -9.89 -12.17
C LEU A 193 5.07 -10.40 -12.93
N TYR A 194 5.04 -10.38 -14.27
CA TYR A 194 6.22 -10.64 -15.11
C TYR A 194 7.11 -9.42 -15.31
N SER A 195 6.84 -8.30 -14.61
CA SER A 195 7.64 -7.08 -14.68
C SER A 195 7.84 -6.55 -16.11
N LEU A 196 6.84 -6.62 -16.99
CA LEU A 196 6.99 -6.25 -18.41
C LEU A 196 7.03 -4.73 -18.66
N TYR A 197 6.42 -3.94 -17.76
CA TYR A 197 6.26 -2.49 -17.93
C TYR A 197 6.38 -1.71 -16.63
N LEU A 198 7.22 -2.20 -15.72
CA LEU A 198 7.61 -1.41 -14.56
C LEU A 198 8.39 -0.18 -15.03
N ARG A 199 8.42 0.87 -14.22
CA ARG A 199 9.30 2.02 -14.49
C ARG A 199 10.75 1.55 -14.58
N LYS A 200 11.54 2.15 -15.49
CA LYS A 200 12.98 1.83 -15.65
C LYS A 200 13.77 1.92 -14.33
N SER A 201 13.41 2.87 -13.46
CA SER A 201 14.01 3.02 -12.14
C SER A 201 13.69 1.89 -11.17
N CYS A 202 12.60 1.14 -11.36
CA CYS A 202 12.23 0.00 -10.52
C CYS A 202 13.19 -1.19 -10.74
N TYR A 203 13.64 -1.45 -11.96
CA TYR A 203 14.61 -2.53 -12.25
C TYR A 203 15.99 -2.28 -11.61
N ASN A 204 16.31 -1.03 -11.27
CA ASN A 204 17.55 -0.64 -10.60
C ASN A 204 17.25 0.13 -9.30
N CYS A 205 16.19 -0.28 -8.58
CA CYS A 205 15.72 0.44 -7.41
C CYS A 205 16.77 0.46 -6.31
N LYS A 206 17.11 1.66 -5.82
CA LYS A 206 18.07 1.83 -4.72
C LYS A 206 17.45 1.67 -3.32
N TYR A 207 16.12 1.65 -3.24
CA TYR A 207 15.36 1.75 -1.99
C TYR A 207 14.65 0.44 -1.60
N ALA A 208 14.52 -0.52 -2.53
CA ALA A 208 13.90 -1.82 -2.27
C ALA A 208 14.92 -2.81 -1.63
N LYS A 209 15.66 -2.35 -0.62
CA LYS A 209 16.69 -3.12 0.09
C LYS A 209 16.80 -2.70 1.55
N THR A 210 17.50 -3.48 2.37
CA THR A 210 17.98 -3.02 3.66
C THR A 210 19.29 -2.23 3.52
N PRO A 211 19.59 -1.27 4.42
CA PRO A 211 18.68 -0.76 5.45
C PRO A 211 17.49 -0.03 4.80
N ARG A 212 16.29 -0.23 5.35
CA ARG A 212 15.04 0.38 4.82
C ARG A 212 15.03 1.88 5.08
N GLU A 213 14.22 2.63 4.34
CA GLU A 213 14.10 4.08 4.49
C GLU A 213 13.07 4.47 5.56
N SER A 214 11.98 3.71 5.68
CA SER A 214 10.89 3.94 6.63
C SER A 214 11.21 3.52 8.07
N ASP A 215 10.39 3.95 9.04
CA ASP A 215 10.40 3.42 10.41
C ASP A 215 9.90 1.97 10.48
N VAL A 216 8.88 1.67 9.68
CA VAL A 216 8.27 0.34 9.59
C VAL A 216 8.11 -0.05 8.13
N THR A 217 8.37 -1.32 7.80
CA THR A 217 8.02 -1.91 6.51
C THR A 217 6.98 -2.98 6.69
N ILE A 218 5.94 -3.00 5.86
CA ILE A 218 4.93 -4.06 5.83
C ILE A 218 4.97 -4.86 4.52
N ALA A 219 4.64 -6.14 4.59
CA ALA A 219 4.48 -6.99 3.42
C ALA A 219 3.48 -8.11 3.69
N ASP A 220 3.12 -8.83 2.65
CA ASP A 220 2.55 -10.16 2.84
C ASP A 220 3.60 -11.11 3.43
N PHE A 221 3.24 -11.88 4.45
CA PHE A 221 4.14 -12.91 5.00
C PHE A 221 4.00 -14.23 4.23
N TRP A 222 4.28 -14.20 2.93
CA TRP A 222 4.23 -15.41 2.10
C TRP A 222 5.20 -16.46 2.63
N GLY A 223 4.71 -17.70 2.77
CA GLY A 223 5.48 -18.84 3.27
C GLY A 223 5.53 -18.98 4.80
N ILE A 224 4.84 -18.13 5.57
CA ILE A 224 4.69 -18.35 7.01
C ILE A 224 4.06 -19.73 7.28
N GLY A 225 4.65 -20.48 8.21
CA GLY A 225 4.22 -21.85 8.50
C GLY A 225 4.93 -22.95 7.69
N ASN A 226 5.65 -22.62 6.61
CA ASN A 226 6.28 -23.63 5.76
C ASN A 226 7.52 -24.28 6.40
N GLU A 227 8.39 -23.48 7.02
CA GLU A 227 9.62 -23.96 7.66
C GLU A 227 9.45 -24.17 9.17
N ILE A 228 8.75 -23.24 9.83
CA ILE A 228 8.46 -23.28 11.27
C ILE A 228 6.94 -23.30 11.42
N PRO A 229 6.37 -24.26 12.17
CA PRO A 229 4.93 -24.34 12.38
C PRO A 229 4.33 -23.02 12.88
N PHE A 230 3.28 -22.56 12.20
CA PHE A 230 2.55 -21.36 12.58
C PHE A 230 1.15 -21.77 13.07
N ASN A 231 0.91 -21.62 14.37
CA ASN A 231 -0.29 -22.14 15.04
C ASN A 231 -1.51 -21.20 14.96
N HIS A 232 -1.61 -20.38 13.91
CA HIS A 232 -2.73 -19.47 13.68
C HIS A 232 -3.22 -19.60 12.24
N SER A 233 -4.51 -19.31 12.01
CA SER A 233 -5.07 -19.29 10.66
C SER A 233 -4.40 -18.22 9.81
N ILE A 234 -4.10 -18.56 8.56
CA ILE A 234 -3.53 -17.66 7.56
C ILE A 234 -4.56 -17.24 6.49
N GLU A 235 -5.79 -17.76 6.56
CA GLU A 235 -6.80 -17.64 5.49
C GLU A 235 -7.13 -16.18 5.14
N GLN A 236 -7.14 -15.31 6.16
CA GLN A 236 -7.45 -13.89 6.00
C GLN A 236 -6.19 -13.01 5.88
N GLY A 237 -5.01 -13.64 5.86
CA GLY A 237 -3.72 -13.02 5.62
C GLY A 237 -2.97 -12.58 6.86
N ILE A 238 -1.65 -12.76 6.78
CA ILE A 238 -0.68 -12.39 7.80
C ILE A 238 0.30 -11.42 7.18
N SER A 239 0.50 -10.28 7.82
CA SER A 239 1.53 -9.34 7.38
C SER A 239 2.86 -9.64 8.03
N LEU A 240 3.93 -9.55 7.24
CA LEU A 240 5.28 -9.36 7.72
C LEU A 240 5.43 -7.89 8.12
N VAL A 241 5.97 -7.63 9.31
CA VAL A 241 6.28 -6.28 9.79
C VAL A 241 7.76 -6.23 10.14
N LEU A 242 8.51 -5.32 9.51
CA LEU A 242 9.89 -5.04 9.86
C LEU A 242 9.96 -3.73 10.64
N THR A 243 10.56 -3.76 11.83
CA THR A 243 10.81 -2.54 12.62
C THR A 243 12.23 -2.04 12.35
N ASN A 244 12.31 -1.01 11.50
CA ASN A 244 13.56 -0.54 10.91
C ASN A 244 14.26 0.50 11.80
N SER A 245 13.52 1.19 12.67
CA SER A 245 14.03 2.24 13.55
C SER A 245 13.56 2.03 14.99
N ASN A 246 14.17 2.72 15.96
CA ASN A 246 13.69 2.74 17.34
C ASN A 246 12.26 3.30 17.49
N LYS A 247 11.81 4.15 16.56
CA LYS A 247 10.42 4.65 16.53
C LYS A 247 9.45 3.61 15.99
N GLY A 248 9.92 2.75 15.09
CA GLY A 248 9.12 1.66 14.54
C GLY A 248 8.96 0.46 15.48
N LYS A 249 9.86 0.29 16.44
CA LYS A 249 9.76 -0.71 17.52
C LYS A 249 8.73 -0.28 18.55
#